data_AF-A0A1T3W4D6-F1
#
_entry.id   AF-A0A1T3W4D6-F1
#
_cell.length_a   1.000
_cell.length_b   1.000
_cell.length_c   1.000
_cell.angle_alpha   90.00
_cell.angle_beta   90.00
_cell.angle_gamma   90.00
#
_symmetry.space_group_name_H-M   'P 1'
#
loop_
_entity.id
_entity.type
_entity.pdbx_description
1 polymer ?
#
loop_
_entity_poly.entity_id
_entity_poly.type
_entity_poly.pdbx_seq_one_letter_code
_entity_poly.pdbx_strand_id
1 'polypeptide(L)'
;MEVVAPPPPVASAPPALQVVSPELPAGVAPEKGLQKRTILAARAVSTEFPEILTIGGVRSDSMRWHPDGLAIDVMIDNYRSEEAIALGDRVVAYVLENAARFDINHVLWRQTSYGPGRAPR
;
A
#
# COMPACT_ATOMS: atom_id res chain seq x y z
N MET A 1 6.82 29.74 -53.20
CA MET A 1 7.12 28.73 -52.18
C MET A 1 6.87 29.39 -50.85
N GLU A 2 5.70 29.16 -50.27
CA GLU A 2 5.36 29.71 -48.96
C GLU A 2 5.42 28.57 -47.94
N VAL A 3 6.30 28.71 -46.96
CA VAL A 3 6.54 27.73 -45.91
C VAL A 3 5.53 27.97 -44.79
N VAL A 4 4.58 27.03 -44.61
CA VAL A 4 3.69 27.00 -43.44
C VAL A 4 4.48 26.52 -42.22
N ALA A 5 4.56 27.36 -41.20
CA ALA A 5 5.13 27.00 -39.89
C ALA A 5 4.18 26.07 -39.12
N PRO A 6 4.69 25.12 -38.32
CA PRO A 6 3.85 24.25 -37.49
C PRO A 6 3.24 25.01 -36.30
N PRO A 7 2.09 24.56 -35.77
CA PRO A 7 1.46 25.18 -34.59
C PRO A 7 2.31 24.94 -33.32
N PRO A 8 2.19 25.81 -32.30
CA PRO A 8 2.91 25.65 -31.05
C PRO A 8 2.42 24.41 -30.28
N PRO A 9 3.27 23.81 -29.42
CA PRO A 9 2.84 22.71 -28.58
C PRO A 9 1.76 23.19 -27.60
N VAL A 10 0.63 22.49 -27.56
CA VAL A 10 -0.35 22.64 -26.49
C VAL A 10 0.31 22.19 -25.19
N ALA A 11 0.56 23.13 -24.29
CA ALA A 11 0.97 22.82 -22.93
C ALA A 11 -0.11 21.95 -22.28
N SER A 12 0.29 20.77 -21.80
CA SER A 12 -0.58 19.90 -21.01
C SER A 12 -1.00 20.67 -19.76
N ALA A 13 -2.30 20.84 -19.55
CA ALA A 13 -2.83 21.46 -18.35
C ALA A 13 -2.38 20.66 -17.10
N PRO A 14 -2.10 21.31 -15.96
CA PRO A 14 -1.88 20.58 -14.72
C PRO A 14 -3.16 19.76 -14.39
N PRO A 15 -3.05 18.56 -13.80
CA PRO A 15 -4.22 17.85 -13.33
C PRO A 15 -4.99 18.78 -12.38
N ALA A 16 -6.28 18.94 -12.65
CA ALA A 16 -7.17 19.70 -11.79
C ALA A 16 -7.05 19.15 -10.37
N LEU A 17 -6.84 20.05 -9.41
CA LEU A 17 -6.91 19.75 -7.98
C LEU A 17 -8.31 19.19 -7.68
N GLN A 18 -8.41 17.86 -7.70
CA GLN A 18 -9.62 17.16 -7.33
C GLN A 18 -9.89 17.46 -5.87
N VAL A 19 -11.03 18.10 -5.61
CA VAL A 19 -11.56 18.35 -4.27
C VAL A 19 -11.56 17.01 -3.53
N VAL A 20 -10.68 16.91 -2.56
CA VAL A 20 -10.36 15.73 -1.76
C VAL A 20 -11.56 15.36 -0.89
N SER A 21 -12.16 14.20 -1.13
CA SER A 21 -12.72 13.43 -0.04
C SER A 21 -11.62 13.16 0.99
N PRO A 22 -11.88 13.10 2.30
CA PRO A 22 -10.87 12.74 3.32
C PRO A 22 -10.46 11.25 3.26
N GLU A 23 -10.79 10.55 2.18
CA GLU A 23 -10.43 9.16 1.94
C GLU A 23 -9.11 9.11 1.18
N LEU A 24 -8.15 8.32 1.68
CA LEU A 24 -6.86 8.11 1.02
C LEU A 24 -7.07 7.70 -0.44
N PRO A 25 -6.21 8.12 -1.39
CA PRO A 25 -6.29 7.67 -2.77
C PRO A 25 -6.17 6.15 -2.86
N ALA A 26 -6.74 5.56 -3.91
CA ALA A 26 -6.52 4.15 -4.19
C ALA A 26 -5.02 3.88 -4.35
N GLY A 27 -4.56 2.80 -3.73
CA GLY A 27 -3.16 2.36 -3.79
C GLY A 27 -2.93 1.33 -4.89
N VAL A 28 -1.81 0.62 -4.79
CA VAL A 28 -1.44 -0.46 -5.73
C VAL A 28 -2.14 -1.80 -5.45
N ALA A 29 -2.87 -1.90 -4.33
CA ALA A 29 -3.55 -3.12 -3.92
C ALA A 29 -4.86 -3.36 -4.71
N PRO A 30 -5.17 -4.60 -5.11
CA PRO A 30 -6.48 -4.93 -5.66
C PRO A 30 -7.54 -4.91 -4.56
N GLU A 31 -8.38 -3.87 -4.52
CA GLU A 31 -9.35 -3.67 -3.44
C GLU A 31 -10.59 -4.57 -3.49
N LYS A 32 -10.81 -5.25 -4.63
CA LYS A 32 -11.99 -6.08 -4.83
C LYS A 32 -12.03 -7.23 -3.81
N GLY A 33 -13.04 -7.21 -2.95
CA GLY A 33 -13.27 -8.22 -1.92
C GLY A 33 -12.52 -7.98 -0.61
N LEU A 34 -11.66 -6.96 -0.53
CA LEU A 34 -11.04 -6.56 0.73
C LEU A 34 -12.06 -5.92 1.68
N GLN A 35 -11.89 -6.13 2.98
CA GLN A 35 -12.68 -5.45 4.00
C GLN A 35 -12.31 -3.97 4.08
N LYS A 36 -13.25 -3.11 4.54
CA LYS A 36 -13.05 -1.65 4.59
C LYS A 36 -11.76 -1.23 5.31
N ARG A 37 -11.45 -1.89 6.43
CA ARG A 37 -10.25 -1.60 7.22
C ARG A 37 -8.97 -2.11 6.55
N THR A 38 -9.06 -3.23 5.85
CA THR A 38 -7.96 -3.77 5.03
C THR A 38 -7.66 -2.86 3.83
N ILE A 39 -8.69 -2.29 3.18
CA ILE A 39 -8.52 -1.26 2.13
C ILE A 39 -7.85 -0.01 2.72
N LEU A 40 -8.29 0.44 3.89
CA LEU A 40 -7.70 1.61 4.55
C LEU A 40 -6.20 1.40 4.85
N ALA A 41 -5.83 0.23 5.36
CA ALA A 41 -4.42 -0.13 5.59
C ALA A 41 -3.61 -0.15 4.29
N ALA A 42 -4.15 -0.77 3.23
CA ALA A 42 -3.48 -0.85 1.93
C ALA A 42 -3.21 0.53 1.31
N ARG A 43 -4.23 1.41 1.31
CA ARG A 43 -4.10 2.78 0.80
C ARG A 43 -3.12 3.61 1.64
N ALA A 44 -3.14 3.43 2.96
CA ALA A 44 -2.21 4.10 3.86
C ALA A 44 -0.76 3.69 3.58
N VAL A 45 -0.50 2.39 3.43
CA VAL A 45 0.83 1.88 3.05
C VAL A 45 1.25 2.43 1.68
N SER A 46 0.39 2.39 0.65
CA SER A 46 0.75 2.95 -0.67
C SER A 46 1.02 4.45 -0.65
N THR A 47 0.36 5.19 0.24
CA THR A 47 0.57 6.65 0.36
C THR A 47 1.87 6.97 1.09
N GLU A 48 2.16 6.26 2.18
CA GLU A 48 3.34 6.49 3.02
C GLU A 48 4.62 5.94 2.40
N PHE A 49 4.52 4.81 1.68
CA PHE A 49 5.65 4.09 1.09
C PHE A 49 5.46 3.96 -0.42
N PRO A 50 5.64 5.05 -1.19
CA PRO A 50 5.48 5.03 -2.65
C PRO A 50 6.48 4.08 -3.35
N GLU A 51 7.55 3.66 -2.68
CA GLU A 51 8.48 2.63 -3.16
C GLU A 51 7.90 1.20 -3.14
N ILE A 52 6.76 0.97 -2.46
CA ILE A 52 6.02 -0.29 -2.51
C ILE A 52 5.18 -0.31 -3.79
N LEU A 53 5.64 -1.10 -4.76
CA LEU A 53 5.02 -1.14 -6.09
C LEU A 53 3.95 -2.21 -6.23
N THR A 54 3.93 -3.20 -5.34
CA THR A 54 3.00 -4.34 -5.41
C THR A 54 2.44 -4.65 -4.03
N ILE A 55 1.11 -4.76 -3.95
CA ILE A 55 0.42 -5.27 -2.77
C ILE A 55 -0.54 -6.38 -3.21
N GLY A 56 -0.40 -7.56 -2.61
CA GLY A 56 -1.34 -8.67 -2.74
C GLY A 56 -2.56 -8.49 -1.83
N GLY A 57 -3.65 -9.20 -2.12
CA GLY A 57 -4.91 -9.10 -1.38
C GLY A 57 -5.69 -10.40 -1.37
N VAL A 58 -6.94 -10.37 -1.81
CA VAL A 58 -7.82 -11.55 -1.86
C VAL A 58 -7.24 -12.64 -2.78
N ARG A 59 -7.12 -13.86 -2.25
CA ARG A 59 -6.73 -15.06 -2.99
C ARG A 59 -7.17 -16.32 -2.24
N SER A 60 -7.23 -17.44 -2.95
CA SER A 60 -7.38 -18.76 -2.32
C SER A 60 -6.19 -19.05 -1.41
N ASP A 61 -6.45 -19.46 -0.18
CA ASP A 61 -5.44 -19.79 0.82
C ASP A 61 -6.00 -20.83 1.80
N SER A 62 -5.11 -21.50 2.52
CA SER A 62 -5.41 -22.48 3.58
C SER A 62 -6.06 -21.84 4.81
N MET A 63 -5.69 -20.60 5.12
CA MET A 63 -6.27 -19.81 6.21
C MET A 63 -7.30 -18.82 5.67
N ARG A 64 -8.25 -18.42 6.52
CA ARG A 64 -9.37 -17.57 6.12
C ARG A 64 -8.99 -16.13 5.73
N TRP A 65 -7.79 -15.66 6.08
CA TRP A 65 -7.46 -14.23 6.04
C TRP A 65 -7.46 -13.62 4.63
N HIS A 66 -6.77 -14.23 3.68
CA HIS A 66 -6.82 -13.78 2.29
C HIS A 66 -8.18 -14.06 1.63
N PRO A 67 -8.79 -15.26 1.76
CA PRO A 67 -10.11 -15.55 1.19
C PRO A 67 -11.21 -14.57 1.62
N ASP A 68 -11.22 -14.16 2.89
CA ASP A 68 -12.24 -13.27 3.46
C ASP A 68 -11.88 -11.78 3.32
N GLY A 69 -10.76 -11.47 2.65
CA GLY A 69 -10.29 -10.10 2.41
C GLY A 69 -9.81 -9.35 3.65
N LEU A 70 -9.33 -10.08 4.66
CA LEU A 70 -8.85 -9.56 5.93
C LEU A 70 -7.34 -9.23 5.92
N ALA A 71 -6.59 -9.75 4.94
CA ALA A 71 -5.14 -9.57 4.84
C ALA A 71 -4.68 -9.00 3.49
N ILE A 72 -3.53 -8.34 3.52
CA ILE A 72 -2.76 -7.88 2.36
C ILE A 72 -1.31 -8.35 2.49
N ASP A 73 -0.65 -8.54 1.35
CA ASP A 73 0.78 -8.83 1.28
C ASP A 73 1.51 -7.61 0.72
N VAL A 74 2.28 -6.91 1.56
CA VAL A 74 3.12 -5.79 1.13
C VAL A 74 4.43 -6.33 0.56
N MET A 75 4.61 -6.23 -0.75
CA MET A 75 5.75 -6.84 -1.43
C MET A 75 6.94 -5.89 -1.45
N ILE A 76 8.09 -6.38 -0.97
CA ILE A 76 9.37 -5.68 -1.01
C ILE A 76 10.34 -6.51 -1.85
N ASP A 77 10.79 -5.94 -2.96
CA ASP A 77 11.80 -6.58 -3.82
C ASP A 77 13.16 -6.62 -3.13
N ASN A 78 13.97 -7.62 -3.47
CA ASN A 78 15.29 -7.83 -2.88
C ASN A 78 15.26 -7.83 -1.33
N TYR A 79 14.23 -8.41 -0.72
CA TYR A 79 13.93 -8.42 0.72
C TYR A 79 15.05 -8.90 1.69
N ARG A 80 16.19 -9.33 1.15
CA ARG A 80 17.39 -9.73 1.91
C ARG A 80 18.44 -8.63 2.02
N SER A 81 18.35 -7.56 1.23
CA SER A 81 19.29 -6.44 1.32
C SER A 81 19.02 -5.58 2.55
N GLU A 82 20.02 -4.84 3.01
CA GLU A 82 19.90 -3.98 4.19
C GLU A 82 18.84 -2.90 3.99
N GLU A 83 18.77 -2.33 2.78
CA GLU A 83 17.79 -1.30 2.42
C GLU A 83 16.36 -1.85 2.43
N ALA A 84 16.16 -3.04 1.88
CA ALA A 84 14.87 -3.70 1.83
C ALA A 84 14.40 -4.14 3.23
N ILE A 85 15.33 -4.57 4.08
CA ILE A 85 15.06 -4.88 5.48
C ILE A 85 14.64 -3.61 6.23
N ALA A 86 15.39 -2.51 6.08
CA ALA A 86 15.05 -1.23 6.69
C ALA A 86 13.69 -0.71 6.22
N LEU A 87 13.35 -0.87 4.94
CA LEU A 87 12.02 -0.56 4.42
C LEU A 87 10.93 -1.41 5.09
N GLY A 88 11.12 -2.72 5.16
CA GLY A 88 10.16 -3.61 5.82
C GLY A 88 9.96 -3.29 7.30
N ASP A 89 11.04 -2.96 8.01
CA ASP A 89 10.98 -2.57 9.41
C ASP A 89 10.19 -1.26 9.59
N ARG A 90 10.36 -0.27 8.70
CA ARG A 90 9.55 0.96 8.69
C ARG A 90 8.07 0.68 8.42
N VAL A 91 7.75 -0.21 7.48
CA VAL A 91 6.36 -0.60 7.19
C VAL A 91 5.72 -1.27 8.41
N VAL A 92 6.42 -2.20 9.06
CA VAL A 92 5.94 -2.86 10.29
C VAL A 92 5.69 -1.85 11.39
N ALA A 93 6.63 -0.95 11.65
CA ALA A 93 6.48 0.10 12.66
C ALA A 93 5.26 0.97 12.39
N TYR A 94 5.12 1.47 11.16
CA TYR A 94 3.98 2.31 10.75
C TYR A 94 2.63 1.62 10.95
N VAL A 95 2.52 0.35 10.53
CA VAL A 95 1.28 -0.43 10.67
C VAL A 95 0.93 -0.65 12.14
N LEU A 96 1.93 -0.90 13.00
CA LEU A 96 1.72 -1.09 14.44
C LEU A 96 1.37 0.21 15.16
N GLU A 97 2.00 1.33 14.82
CA GLU A 97 1.68 2.66 15.36
C GLU A 97 0.24 3.07 15.02
N ASN A 98 -0.26 2.64 13.85
CA ASN A 98 -1.62 2.89 13.38
C ASN A 98 -2.56 1.71 13.63
N ALA A 99 -2.18 0.72 14.45
CA ALA A 99 -2.91 -0.54 14.57
C ALA A 99 -4.39 -0.37 14.94
N ALA A 100 -4.72 0.58 15.83
CA ALA A 100 -6.11 0.85 16.20
C ALA A 100 -6.93 1.44 15.05
N ARG A 101 -6.31 2.27 14.20
CA ARG A 101 -6.94 2.87 13.02
C ARG A 101 -7.26 1.82 11.96
N PHE A 102 -6.36 0.83 11.81
CA PHE A 102 -6.47 -0.22 10.80
C PHE A 102 -7.12 -1.52 11.32
N ASP A 103 -7.39 -1.62 12.62
CA ASP A 103 -7.89 -2.84 13.29
C ASP A 103 -6.97 -4.05 13.08
N ILE A 104 -5.66 -3.84 13.26
CA ILE A 104 -4.63 -4.87 13.07
C ILE A 104 -4.72 -5.92 14.16
N ASN A 105 -4.79 -7.18 13.74
CA ASN A 105 -4.62 -8.33 14.62
C ASN A 105 -3.15 -8.70 14.80
N HIS A 106 -2.41 -8.85 13.69
CA HIS A 106 -0.98 -9.15 13.67
C HIS A 106 -0.35 -8.72 12.33
N VAL A 107 0.98 -8.60 12.33
CA VAL A 107 1.83 -8.40 11.14
C VAL A 107 2.88 -9.51 11.14
N LEU A 108 3.15 -10.12 9.98
CA LEU A 108 4.25 -11.07 9.81
C LEU A 108 5.36 -10.41 9.00
N TRP A 109 6.56 -10.38 9.56
CA TRP A 109 7.74 -9.89 8.85
C TRP A 109 8.95 -10.75 9.21
N ARG A 110 9.61 -11.28 8.19
CA ARG A 110 10.80 -12.15 8.33
C ARG A 110 10.63 -13.27 9.36
N GLN A 111 9.51 -13.99 9.28
CA GLN A 111 9.14 -15.08 10.17
C GLN A 111 8.88 -14.67 11.62
N THR A 112 8.87 -13.37 11.93
CA THR A 112 8.47 -12.83 13.22
C THR A 112 7.04 -12.30 13.15
N SER A 113 6.24 -12.65 14.16
CA SER A 113 4.89 -12.16 14.35
C SER A 113 4.87 -11.00 15.32
N TYR A 114 4.29 -9.89 14.89
CA TYR A 114 4.08 -8.68 15.68
C TYR A 114 2.59 -8.52 15.94
N GLY A 115 2.23 -8.07 17.13
CA GLY A 115 0.84 -7.75 17.47
C GLY A 115 0.76 -6.52 18.38
N PRO A 116 -0.31 -5.71 18.28
CA PRO A 116 -0.45 -4.52 19.13
C PRO A 116 -0.39 -4.89 20.62
N GLY A 117 0.48 -4.24 21.37
CA GLY A 117 0.67 -4.48 22.81
C GLY A 117 1.27 -5.85 23.16
N ARG A 118 1.88 -6.56 22.20
CA ARG A 118 2.49 -7.89 22.40
C ARG A 118 3.97 -7.84 22.05
N ALA A 119 4.77 -8.60 22.80
CA ALA A 119 6.16 -8.86 22.40
C ALA A 119 6.19 -9.66 21.08
N PRO A 120 7.16 -9.40 20.19
CA PRO A 120 7.35 -10.18 18.97
C PRO A 120 7.56 -11.68 19.26
N ARG A 121 7.08 -12.56 18.38
CA ARG A 121 7.14 -14.02 18.53
C ARG A 121 7.60 -14.73 17.26
#